data_AF-A0A815ZSP3-F1
#
_entry.id   AF-A0A815ZSP3-F1
#
_cell.length_a   1.000
_cell.length_b   1.000
_cell.length_c   1.000
_cell.angle_alpha   90.00
_cell.angle_beta   90.00
_cell.angle_gamma   90.00
#
_symmetry.space_group_name_H-M   'P 1'
#
loop_
_entity.id
_entity.type
_entity.pdbx_description
1 polymer ?
#
loop_
_entity_poly.entity_id
_entity_poly.type
_entity_poly.pdbx_seq_one_letter_code
_entity_poly.pdbx_strand_id
1 'polypeptide(L)'
;MRHTMGNTPHLLTTARILMAIDLELWYMRSLKFMISHNYLGPKLLMIKSMARDLASFLYIIFVFIIAYGVVSRAMIMYKKVDFNVHDIFSRILYPPFSFLFGGSDKLLEGK
;
A
#
# COMPACT_ATOMS: atom_id res chain seq x y z
N MET A 1 -27.16 -25.16 -25.15
CA MET A 1 -27.38 -24.45 -23.87
C MET A 1 -26.33 -23.35 -23.69
N ARG A 2 -26.51 -22.22 -24.40
CA ARG A 2 -25.75 -20.98 -24.24
C ARG A 2 -26.77 -19.90 -23.93
N HIS A 3 -27.19 -19.78 -22.68
CA HIS A 3 -28.14 -18.75 -22.27
C HIS A 3 -27.41 -17.63 -21.53
N THR A 4 -27.48 -16.45 -22.15
CA THR A 4 -27.53 -15.12 -21.51
C THR A 4 -26.37 -14.72 -20.60
N MET A 5 -25.17 -14.53 -21.18
CA MET A 5 -24.17 -13.58 -20.64
C MET A 5 -24.37 -12.22 -21.30
N GLY A 6 -25.48 -11.57 -20.97
CA GLY A 6 -25.75 -10.17 -21.32
C GLY A 6 -26.04 -9.41 -20.03
N ASN A 7 -25.16 -8.47 -19.68
CA ASN A 7 -25.35 -7.43 -18.66
C ASN A 7 -24.81 -7.64 -17.22
N THR A 8 -23.73 -8.40 -17.00
CA THR A 8 -23.00 -8.36 -15.71
C THR A 8 -21.52 -7.93 -15.83
N PRO A 9 -21.21 -6.81 -16.51
CA PRO A 9 -19.84 -6.28 -16.56
C PRO A 9 -19.29 -5.98 -15.15
N HIS A 10 -20.19 -5.62 -14.22
CA HIS A 10 -19.85 -5.41 -12.82
C HIS A 10 -19.48 -6.71 -12.11
N LEU A 11 -20.21 -7.82 -12.31
CA LEU A 11 -19.87 -9.11 -11.67
C LEU A 11 -18.54 -9.67 -12.17
N LEU A 12 -18.24 -9.55 -13.47
CA LEU A 12 -16.96 -9.99 -14.02
C LEU A 12 -15.79 -9.16 -13.45
N THR A 13 -15.98 -7.85 -13.31
CA THR A 13 -15.00 -6.95 -12.69
C THR A 13 -14.80 -7.27 -11.21
N THR A 14 -15.89 -7.42 -10.45
CA THR A 14 -15.85 -7.80 -9.04
C THR A 14 -15.20 -9.16 -8.84
N ALA A 15 -15.54 -10.16 -9.66
CA ALA A 15 -14.95 -11.50 -9.57
C ALA A 15 -13.44 -11.47 -9.84
N ARG A 16 -12.96 -10.67 -10.81
CA ARG A 16 -11.51 -10.50 -11.05
C ARG A 16 -10.80 -9.89 -9.84
N ILE A 17 -11.37 -8.86 -9.23
CA ILE A 17 -10.81 -8.21 -8.04
C ILE A 17 -10.79 -9.20 -6.86
N LEU A 18 -11.88 -9.92 -6.62
CA LEU A 18 -11.96 -10.91 -5.56
C LEU A 18 -10.97 -12.06 -5.76
N MET A 19 -10.82 -12.57 -6.98
CA MET A 19 -9.82 -13.60 -7.28
C MET A 19 -8.38 -13.10 -7.07
N ALA A 20 -8.08 -11.85 -7.40
CA ALA A 20 -6.76 -11.27 -7.15
C ALA A 20 -6.48 -11.15 -5.64
N ILE A 21 -7.45 -10.65 -4.87
CA ILE A 21 -7.33 -10.52 -3.42
C ILE A 21 -7.22 -11.91 -2.76
N ASP A 22 -8.03 -12.88 -3.18
CA ASP A 22 -7.98 -14.24 -2.65
C ASP A 22 -6.60 -14.89 -2.89
N LEU A 23 -6.00 -14.64 -4.05
CA LEU A 23 -4.65 -15.07 -4.36
C LEU A 23 -3.61 -14.44 -3.41
N GLU A 24 -3.69 -13.12 -3.15
CA GLU A 24 -2.81 -12.43 -2.19
C GLU A 24 -2.94 -12.99 -0.76
N LEU A 25 -4.18 -13.23 -0.32
CA LEU A 25 -4.47 -13.85 0.98
C LEU A 25 -3.90 -15.27 1.06
N TRP A 26 -4.01 -16.03 -0.02
CA TRP A 26 -3.45 -17.38 -0.12
C TRP A 26 -1.92 -17.37 -0.02
N TYR A 27 -1.23 -16.40 -0.65
CA TYR A 27 0.21 -16.22 -0.48
C TYR A 27 0.59 -15.95 0.98
N MET A 28 -0.10 -15.04 1.67
CA MET A 28 0.13 -14.78 3.10
C MET A 28 -0.07 -16.02 3.98
N ARG A 29 -1.01 -16.89 3.62
CA ARG A 29 -1.21 -18.17 4.32
C ARG A 29 -0.10 -19.17 4.00
N SER A 30 0.36 -19.23 2.75
CA SER A 30 1.50 -20.05 2.32
C SER A 30 2.80 -19.66 3.04
N LEU A 31 3.04 -18.36 3.27
CA LEU A 31 4.15 -17.87 4.09
C LEU A 31 4.14 -18.45 5.51
N LYS A 32 2.97 -18.57 6.15
CA LYS A 32 2.85 -19.19 7.49
C LYS A 32 3.16 -20.68 7.46
N PHE A 33 2.79 -21.37 6.39
CA PHE A 33 3.14 -22.78 6.20
C PHE A 33 4.66 -22.94 5.99
N MET A 34 5.31 -22.03 5.26
CA MET A 34 6.76 -22.03 5.04
C MET A 34 7.56 -21.80 6.33
N ILE A 35 7.00 -21.09 7.32
CA ILE A 35 7.59 -20.93 8.67
C ILE A 35 7.68 -22.28 9.40
N SER A 36 6.76 -23.21 9.13
CA SER A 36 6.77 -24.54 9.75
C SER A 36 7.82 -25.49 9.17
N HIS A 37 8.50 -25.12 8.07
CA HIS A 37 9.50 -25.97 7.42
C HIS A 37 10.87 -25.80 8.09
N ASN A 38 11.50 -26.92 8.49
CA ASN A 38 12.69 -26.99 9.35
C ASN A 38 13.91 -26.16 8.88
N TYR A 39 14.01 -25.87 7.57
CA TYR A 39 15.15 -25.14 6.99
C TYR A 39 14.88 -23.63 6.76
N LEU A 40 13.63 -23.24 6.47
CA LEU A 40 13.28 -21.84 6.14
C LEU A 40 12.62 -21.10 7.30
N GLY A 41 12.07 -21.83 8.29
CA GLY A 41 11.43 -21.28 9.48
C GLY A 41 12.30 -20.29 10.27
N PRO A 42 13.56 -20.62 10.61
CA PRO A 42 14.43 -19.74 11.39
C PRO A 42 14.70 -18.40 10.69
N LYS A 43 14.87 -18.42 9.37
CA LYS A 43 15.17 -17.23 8.56
C LYS A 43 13.94 -16.30 8.44
N LEU A 44 12.75 -16.87 8.29
CA LEU A 44 11.50 -16.10 8.26
C LEU A 44 11.14 -15.49 9.63
N LEU A 45 11.41 -16.21 10.72
CA LEU A 45 11.21 -15.70 12.09
C LEU A 45 12.13 -14.50 12.38
N MET A 46 13.39 -14.54 11.92
CA MET A 46 14.31 -13.40 12.02
C MET A 46 13.79 -12.16 11.27
N ILE A 47 13.33 -12.33 10.03
CA ILE A 47 12.78 -11.23 9.23
C ILE A 47 11.51 -10.65 9.86
N LYS A 48 10.64 -11.49 10.43
CA LYS A 48 9.42 -11.05 11.12
C LYS A 48 9.72 -10.15 12.33
N SER A 49 10.78 -10.45 13.08
CA SER A 49 11.18 -9.62 14.22
C SER A 49 11.62 -8.24 13.74
N MET A 50 12.45 -8.18 12.71
CA MET A 50 12.92 -6.91 12.11
C MET A 50 11.79 -6.11 11.48
N ALA A 51 10.81 -6.79 10.87
CA ALA A 51 9.63 -6.14 10.30
C ALA A 51 8.77 -5.43 11.37
N ARG A 52 8.72 -5.97 12.60
CA ARG A 52 8.02 -5.32 13.72
C ARG A 52 8.73 -4.04 14.16
N ASP A 53 10.05 -4.06 14.20
CA ASP A 53 10.85 -2.88 14.54
C ASP A 53 10.65 -1.78 13.47
N LEU A 54 10.67 -2.15 12.19
CA LEU A 54 10.35 -1.23 11.08
C LEU A 54 8.91 -0.69 11.13
N ALA A 55 7.93 -1.52 11.50
CA ALA A 55 6.54 -1.08 11.62
C ALA A 55 6.36 0.00 12.69
N SER A 56 7.09 -0.12 13.81
CA SER A 56 7.07 0.90 14.87
C SER A 56 7.64 2.24 14.38
N PHE A 57 8.68 2.19 13.54
CA PHE A 57 9.27 3.37 12.94
C PHE A 57 8.32 4.05 11.94
N LEU A 58 7.66 3.26 11.08
CA LEU A 58 6.66 3.77 10.14
C LEU A 58 5.45 4.40 10.85
N TYR A 59 5.04 3.87 12.00
CA TYR A 59 3.96 4.45 12.80
C TYR A 59 4.27 5.88 13.24
N ILE A 60 5.50 6.11 13.69
CA ILE A 60 5.95 7.46 14.07
C ILE A 60 5.93 8.38 12.84
N ILE A 61 6.50 7.95 11.71
CA ILE A 61 6.48 8.71 10.45
C ILE A 61 5.04 9.06 10.03
N PHE A 62 4.11 8.12 10.14
CA PHE A 62 2.71 8.34 9.79
C PHE A 62 2.06 9.45 10.64
N VAL A 63 2.32 9.46 11.95
CA VAL A 63 1.85 10.52 12.86
C VAL A 63 2.44 11.88 12.46
N PHE A 64 3.73 11.93 12.14
CA PHE A 64 4.40 13.16 11.67
C PHE A 64 3.81 13.66 10.34
N ILE A 65 3.54 12.77 9.39
CA ILE A 65 2.92 13.12 8.10
C ILE A 65 1.53 13.72 8.30
N ILE A 66 0.71 13.12 9.18
CA ILE A 66 -0.61 13.66 9.50
C ILE A 66 -0.50 15.04 10.15
N ALA A 67 0.37 15.20 11.15
CA ALA A 67 0.57 16.48 11.81
C ALA A 67 1.00 17.58 10.83
N TYR A 68 1.97 17.28 9.96
CA TYR A 68 2.39 18.19 8.89
C TYR A 68 1.25 18.51 7.91
N GLY A 69 0.47 17.50 7.52
CA GLY A 69 -0.72 17.68 6.68
C GLY A 69 -1.75 18.62 7.31
N VAL A 70 -2.02 18.47 8.61
CA VAL A 70 -2.94 19.34 9.37
C VAL A 70 -2.40 20.77 9.45
N VAL A 71 -1.12 20.94 9.79
CA VAL A 71 -0.49 22.27 9.90
C VAL A 71 -0.45 23.00 8.56
N SER A 72 -0.05 22.31 7.48
CA SER A 72 -0.01 22.90 6.13
C SER A 72 -1.39 23.37 5.67
N ARG A 73 -2.45 22.60 5.95
CA ARG A 73 -3.83 23.01 5.65
C ARG A 73 -4.31 24.15 6.56
N ALA A 74 -3.99 24.10 7.86
CA ALA A 74 -4.33 25.16 8.81
C ALA A 74 -3.64 26.51 8.49
N MET A 75 -2.42 26.46 7.95
CA MET A 75 -1.64 27.65 7.60
C MET A 75 -2.02 28.25 6.24
N ILE A 76 -2.36 27.42 5.24
CA ILE A 76 -2.59 27.88 3.85
C ILE A 76 -4.07 28.07 3.52
N MET A 77 -5.01 27.37 4.19
CA MET A 77 -6.42 27.35 3.82
C MET A 77 -7.35 27.88 4.92
N TYR A 78 -7.39 29.20 5.10
CA TYR A 78 -8.45 29.84 5.91
C TYR A 78 -9.83 29.84 5.20
N LYS A 79 -9.93 29.57 3.89
CA LYS A 79 -11.17 29.89 3.13
C LYS A 79 -11.94 28.76 2.43
N LYS A 80 -11.37 27.60 2.09
CA LYS A 80 -12.14 26.44 1.58
C LYS A 80 -11.35 25.17 1.84
N VAL A 81 -11.92 24.21 2.56
CA VAL A 81 -11.25 22.93 2.81
C VAL A 81 -12.10 21.77 2.36
N ASP A 82 -11.74 21.24 1.19
CA ASP A 82 -12.06 19.86 0.86
C ASP A 82 -10.94 19.00 1.46
N PHE A 83 -11.16 18.52 2.69
CA PHE A 83 -10.25 17.62 3.40
C PHE A 83 -10.28 16.22 2.77
N ASN A 84 -9.79 16.08 1.54
CA ASN A 84 -9.66 14.77 0.94
C ASN A 84 -8.34 14.13 1.39
N VAL A 85 -8.42 13.38 2.49
CA VAL A 85 -7.30 12.67 3.13
C VAL A 85 -6.60 11.72 2.15
N HIS A 86 -7.35 11.17 1.20
CA HIS A 86 -6.85 10.25 0.18
C HIS A 86 -5.85 10.91 -0.78
N ASP A 87 -6.08 12.16 -1.15
CA ASP A 87 -5.26 12.90 -2.11
C ASP A 87 -3.94 13.36 -1.46
N ILE A 88 -4.01 13.75 -0.18
CA ILE A 88 -2.83 14.12 0.63
C ILE A 88 -1.91 12.90 0.86
N PHE A 89 -2.51 11.76 1.20
CA PHE A 89 -1.76 10.52 1.45
C PHE A 89 -1.04 10.02 0.18
N SER A 90 -1.75 10.02 -0.95
CA SER A 90 -1.20 9.58 -2.23
C SER A 90 -0.03 10.45 -2.67
N ARG A 91 -0.09 11.77 -2.47
CA ARG A 91 0.95 12.71 -2.92
C ARG A 91 2.22 12.70 -2.06
N ILE A 92 2.12 12.27 -0.80
CA ILE A 92 3.25 12.23 0.15
C ILE A 92 3.95 10.87 0.12
N LEU A 93 3.23 9.77 -0.12
CA LEU A 93 3.82 8.43 -0.12
C LEU A 93 4.39 7.95 -1.45
N TYR A 94 3.84 8.43 -2.58
CA TYR A 94 4.35 8.02 -3.91
C TYR A 94 5.81 8.45 -4.17
N PRO A 95 6.22 9.70 -3.87
CA PRO A 95 7.59 10.15 -4.13
C PRO A 95 8.68 9.37 -3.38
N PRO A 96 8.59 9.12 -2.05
CA PRO A 96 9.62 8.39 -1.33
C PRO A 96 9.64 6.90 -1.72
N PHE A 97 8.48 6.30 -2.04
CA PHE A 97 8.43 4.93 -2.53
C PHE A 97 9.18 4.80 -3.86
N SER A 98 8.90 5.69 -4.82
CA SER A 98 9.59 5.70 -6.13
C SER A 98 11.10 5.98 -5.99
N PHE A 99 11.49 6.85 -5.06
CA PHE A 99 12.89 7.17 -4.78
C PHE A 99 13.69 5.98 -4.27
N LEU A 100 13.08 5.13 -3.42
CA LEU A 100 13.73 3.94 -2.85
C LEU A 100 14.05 2.86 -3.90
N PHE A 101 13.30 2.80 -5.01
CA PHE A 101 13.50 1.84 -6.09
C PHE A 101 14.35 2.37 -7.26
N GLY A 102 14.99 3.53 -7.11
CA GLY A 102 15.86 4.11 -8.13
C GLY A 102 15.11 4.72 -9.32
N GLY A 103 13.83 5.06 -9.16
CA GLY A 103 13.02 5.72 -10.20
C GLY A 103 13.40 7.18 -10.48
N SER A 104 14.47 7.68 -9.88
CA SER A 104 14.89 9.09 -9.90
C SER A 104 15.56 9.55 -11.19
N ASP A 105 15.57 8.75 -12.26
CA ASP A 105 16.22 9.12 -13.52
C ASP A 105 15.24 9.71 -14.56
N LYS A 106 13.92 9.60 -14.33
CA LYS A 106 12.91 10.01 -15.32
C LYS A 106 12.20 11.33 -15.02
N LEU A 107 12.52 11.99 -13.91
CA LEU A 107 11.93 13.29 -13.51
C LEU A 107 12.90 14.47 -13.67
N LEU A 108 14.12 14.22 -14.13
CA LEU A 108 15.24 15.18 -14.18
C LEU A 108 15.58 15.57 -15.64
N GLU A 109 15.18 14.76 -16.63
CA GLU A 109 15.41 14.99 -18.07
C GLU A 109 14.26 15.73 -18.79
N GLY A 110 13.32 16.29 -18.04
CA GLY A 110 12.09 16.87 -18.60
C GLY A 110 11.91 18.37 -18.33
N LYS A 111 12.98 19.12 -18.12
CA LYS A 111 12.91 20.59 -18.03
C LYS A 111 13.70 21.24 -19.15
#